data_AF-A0A6I5RLC8-F1
#
_entry.id   AF-A0A6I5RLC8-F1
#
_cell.length_a   1.000
_cell.length_b   1.000
_cell.length_c   1.000
_cell.angle_alpha   90.00
_cell.angle_beta   90.00
_cell.angle_gamma   90.00
#
_symmetry.space_group_name_H-M   'P 1'
#
loop_
_entity.id
_entity.type
_entity.pdbx_description
1 polymer ?
#
loop_
_entity_poly.entity_id
_entity_poly.type
_entity_poly.pdbx_seq_one_letter_code
_entity_poly.pdbx_strand_id
1 'polypeptide(L)'
;MSEIRDIPELLKIAVVLVGTDRLNASIRADKQVMFRFLAAYRFGRLESEELSDMTALWEEHVLQLPEPSNLTSPKAQALLIQATRGYIGVLDQILCEAAIRALQLGQSRIELPLLKQVIKECSLSIK
;
A
#
# COMPACT_ATOMS: atom_id res chain seq x y z
N MET A 1 19.24 0.39 -13.05
CA MET A 1 17.85 0.90 -13.13
C MET A 1 17.85 2.43 -13.06
N SER A 2 18.40 3.09 -14.08
CA SER A 2 18.56 4.57 -14.11
C SER A 2 17.90 5.23 -15.34
N GLU A 3 17.42 4.46 -16.31
CA GLU A 3 17.07 4.99 -17.63
C GLU A 3 15.86 5.93 -17.63
N ILE A 4 14.87 5.73 -16.74
CA ILE A 4 13.68 6.59 -16.70
C ILE A 4 13.97 7.94 -16.03
N ARG A 5 14.91 7.99 -15.08
CA ARG A 5 15.20 9.20 -14.31
C ARG A 5 15.94 10.25 -15.13
N ASP A 6 16.76 9.82 -16.10
CA ASP A 6 17.63 10.70 -16.88
C ASP A 6 16.96 11.25 -18.15
N ILE A 7 15.83 10.66 -18.58
CA ILE A 7 15.05 11.08 -19.76
C ILE A 7 14.66 12.57 -19.75
N PRO A 8 14.14 13.13 -18.64
CA PRO A 8 13.75 14.54 -18.61
C PRO A 8 14.94 15.48 -18.80
N GLU A 9 16.11 15.09 -18.29
CA GLU A 9 17.31 15.93 -18.28
C GLU A 9 18.06 15.86 -19.62
N LEU A 10 18.11 14.67 -20.23
CA LEU A 10 18.79 14.44 -21.50
C LEU A 10 17.94 14.81 -22.72
N LEU A 11 16.65 14.44 -22.71
CA LEU A 11 15.77 14.60 -23.88
C LEU A 11 14.85 15.82 -23.77
N LYS A 12 14.83 16.50 -22.62
CA LYS A 12 13.90 17.61 -22.32
C LYS A 12 12.42 17.22 -22.50
N ILE A 13 12.11 15.93 -22.32
CA ILE A 13 10.75 15.39 -22.41
C ILE A 13 10.22 15.19 -20.99
N ALA A 14 9.12 15.87 -20.65
CA ALA A 14 8.44 15.64 -19.38
C ALA A 14 7.70 14.29 -19.43
N VAL A 15 7.99 13.41 -18.47
CA VAL A 15 7.22 12.19 -18.25
C VAL A 15 6.05 12.51 -17.33
N VAL A 16 4.82 12.37 -17.84
CA VAL A 16 3.59 12.61 -17.08
C VAL A 16 2.96 11.26 -16.73
N LEU A 17 2.87 10.97 -15.43
CA LEU A 17 2.15 9.81 -14.90
C LEU A 17 0.81 10.28 -14.33
N VAL A 18 -0.27 9.64 -14.75
CA VAL A 18 -1.63 9.92 -14.23
C VAL A 18 -2.31 8.59 -13.92
N GLY A 19 -2.91 8.49 -12.73
CA GLY A 19 -3.46 7.23 -12.26
C GLY A 19 -4.53 7.41 -11.18
N THR A 20 -5.80 7.37 -11.60
CA THR A 20 -6.97 6.98 -10.80
C THR A 20 -8.06 6.51 -11.77
N ASP A 21 -9.04 5.73 -11.32
CA ASP A 21 -10.18 5.34 -12.18
C ASP A 21 -10.95 6.56 -12.73
N ARG A 22 -11.09 7.61 -11.91
CA ARG A 22 -11.73 8.88 -12.32
C ARG A 22 -10.93 9.58 -13.43
N LEU A 23 -9.62 9.68 -13.28
CA LEU A 23 -8.76 10.30 -14.29
C LEU A 23 -8.71 9.46 -15.57
N ASN A 24 -8.69 8.13 -15.47
CA ASN A 24 -8.74 7.24 -16.62
C ASN A 24 -10.05 7.43 -17.43
N ALA A 25 -11.18 7.65 -16.75
CA ALA A 25 -12.44 7.99 -17.43
C ALA A 25 -12.34 9.31 -18.20
N SER A 26 -11.75 10.35 -17.59
CA SER A 26 -11.52 11.64 -18.27
C SER A 26 -10.56 11.52 -19.45
N ILE A 27 -9.47 10.74 -19.33
CA ILE A 27 -8.51 10.49 -20.42
C ILE A 27 -9.20 9.79 -21.60
N ARG A 28 -10.08 8.83 -21.33
CA ARG A 28 -10.79 8.06 -22.37
C ARG A 28 -11.91 8.86 -23.04
N ALA A 29 -12.42 9.92 -22.41
CA ALA A 29 -13.47 10.76 -22.97
C ALA A 29 -12.98 11.56 -24.19
N ASP A 30 -11.69 11.89 -24.27
CA ASP A 30 -11.08 12.57 -25.40
C ASP A 30 -10.04 11.68 -26.09
N LYS A 31 -10.31 11.30 -27.34
CA LYS A 31 -9.41 10.44 -28.14
C LYS A 31 -8.02 11.03 -28.32
N GLN A 32 -7.89 12.36 -28.48
CA GLN A 32 -6.58 13.00 -28.62
C GLN A 32 -5.77 12.94 -27.32
N VAL A 33 -6.42 13.01 -26.18
CA VAL A 33 -5.76 12.85 -24.87
C VAL A 33 -5.40 11.38 -24.66
N MET A 34 -6.31 10.45 -24.96
CA MET A 34 -6.06 9.01 -24.87
C MET A 34 -4.82 8.57 -25.64
N PHE A 35 -4.62 9.05 -26.88
CA PHE A 35 -3.44 8.70 -27.69
C PHE A 35 -2.11 9.26 -27.15
N ARG A 36 -2.14 10.14 -26.14
CA ARG A 36 -0.93 10.59 -25.41
C ARG A 36 -0.59 9.67 -24.23
N PHE A 37 -1.51 8.80 -23.81
CA PHE A 37 -1.37 7.84 -22.72
C PHE A 37 -1.57 6.40 -23.22
N LEU A 38 -0.78 6.01 -24.22
CA LEU A 38 -0.88 4.70 -24.87
C LEU A 38 -0.50 3.54 -23.93
N ALA A 39 0.46 3.77 -23.02
CA ALA A 39 0.86 2.80 -22.02
C ALA A 39 -0.06 2.94 -20.79
N ALA A 40 -0.98 2.00 -20.63
CA ALA A 40 -1.85 1.91 -19.46
C ALA A 40 -1.44 0.73 -18.59
N TYR A 41 -1.07 1.01 -17.35
CA TYR A 41 -0.77 0.00 -16.35
C TYR A 41 -1.88 -0.01 -15.30
N ARG A 42 -2.29 -1.21 -14.90
CA ARG A 42 -3.24 -1.40 -13.81
C ARG A 42 -2.55 -2.23 -12.75
N PHE A 43 -2.39 -1.65 -11.57
CA PHE A 43 -1.95 -2.40 -10.40
C PHE A 43 -3.18 -3.14 -9.84
N GLY A 44 -3.02 -4.46 -9.67
CA GLY A 44 -4.03 -5.30 -9.06
C GLY A 44 -4.18 -5.04 -7.56
N ARG A 45 -5.10 -5.76 -6.95
CA ARG A 45 -5.10 -5.94 -5.49
C ARG A 45 -4.00 -6.94 -5.16
N LEU A 46 -3.39 -6.79 -3.99
CA LEU A 46 -2.47 -7.80 -3.47
C LEU A 46 -3.22 -9.10 -3.23
N GLU A 47 -2.73 -10.17 -3.82
CA GLU A 47 -3.11 -11.54 -3.49
C GLU A 47 -2.35 -12.01 -2.24
N SER A 48 -2.67 -13.19 -1.71
CA SER A 48 -2.15 -13.66 -0.41
C SER A 48 -0.62 -13.72 -0.31
N GLU A 49 0.07 -14.14 -1.38
CA GLU A 49 1.54 -14.21 -1.41
C GLU A 49 2.15 -12.81 -1.45
N GLU A 50 1.65 -11.96 -2.35
CA GLU A 50 2.09 -10.56 -2.46
C GLU A 50 1.81 -9.78 -1.17
N LEU A 51 0.70 -10.06 -0.47
CA LEU A 51 0.39 -9.46 0.82
C LEU A 51 1.44 -9.87 1.88
N SER A 52 1.82 -11.14 1.92
CA SER A 52 2.84 -11.63 2.84
C SER A 52 4.16 -10.92 2.60
N ASP A 53 4.61 -10.86 1.34
CA ASP A 53 5.85 -10.18 0.97
C ASP A 53 5.82 -8.70 1.32
N MET A 54 4.72 -8.02 1.02
CA MET A 54 4.52 -6.61 1.35
C MET A 54 4.52 -6.37 2.87
N THR A 55 3.89 -7.24 3.66
CA THR A 55 3.92 -7.10 5.12
C THR A 55 5.31 -7.34 5.71
N ALA A 56 6.11 -8.25 5.13
CA ALA A 56 7.50 -8.45 5.53
C ALA A 56 8.33 -7.20 5.27
N LEU A 57 8.18 -6.60 4.08
CA LEU A 57 8.85 -5.34 3.72
C LEU A 57 8.44 -4.19 4.66
N TRP A 58 7.16 -4.09 5.02
CA TRP A 58 6.71 -3.07 5.98
C TRP A 58 7.35 -3.29 7.34
N GLU A 59 7.38 -4.52 7.84
CA GLU A 59 7.96 -4.84 9.14
C GLU A 59 9.46 -4.49 9.19
N GLU A 60 10.21 -4.83 8.13
CA GLU A 60 11.66 -4.64 8.06
C GLU A 60 12.07 -3.18 7.77
N HIS A 61 11.34 -2.48 6.90
CA HIS A 61 11.79 -1.20 6.34
C HIS A 61 10.92 0.00 6.70
N VAL A 62 9.67 -0.20 7.08
CA VAL A 62 8.73 0.91 7.34
C VAL A 62 8.46 1.07 8.84
N LEU A 63 8.04 -0.01 9.50
CA LEU A 63 7.63 0.02 10.90
C LEU A 63 8.82 0.03 11.85
N GLN A 64 9.80 -0.85 11.60
CA GLN A 64 11.07 -0.93 12.33
C GLN A 64 10.89 -0.88 13.85
N LEU A 65 9.91 -1.62 14.37
CA LEU A 65 9.64 -1.68 15.80
C LEU A 65 10.80 -2.37 16.54
N PRO A 66 11.01 -2.07 17.83
CA PRO A 66 12.12 -2.64 18.61
C PRO A 66 12.18 -4.17 18.59
N GLU A 67 11.03 -4.84 18.50
CA GLU A 67 10.92 -6.28 18.33
C GLU A 67 10.05 -6.65 17.12
N PRO A 68 10.32 -7.80 16.48
CA PRO A 68 9.48 -8.31 15.41
C PRO A 68 8.05 -8.58 15.91
N SER A 69 7.10 -8.08 15.14
CA SER A 69 5.65 -8.26 15.30
C SER A 69 5.14 -9.56 14.64
N ASN A 70 5.95 -10.21 13.81
CA ASN A 70 5.62 -11.44 13.07
C ASN A 70 4.34 -11.28 12.22
N LEU A 71 4.28 -10.20 11.44
CA LEU A 71 3.12 -9.85 10.62
C LEU A 71 2.88 -10.86 9.49
N THR A 72 3.91 -11.60 9.07
CA THR A 72 3.83 -12.70 8.09
C THR A 72 3.19 -13.97 8.66
N SER A 73 2.87 -14.01 9.96
CA SER A 73 2.22 -15.18 10.55
C SER A 73 0.84 -15.48 9.93
N PRO A 74 0.42 -16.74 9.78
CA PRO A 74 -0.85 -17.09 9.14
C PRO A 74 -2.08 -16.41 9.77
N LYS A 75 -2.05 -16.17 11.09
CA LYS A 75 -3.13 -15.49 11.80
C LYS A 75 -3.19 -14.00 11.48
N ALA A 76 -2.04 -13.32 11.39
CA ALA A 76 -1.99 -11.91 11.02
C ALA A 76 -2.36 -11.73 9.55
N GLN A 77 -1.83 -12.56 8.65
CA GLN A 77 -2.16 -12.56 7.23
C GLN A 77 -3.66 -12.75 6.96
N ALA A 78 -4.30 -13.70 7.64
CA ALA A 78 -5.75 -13.92 7.51
C ALA A 78 -6.58 -12.69 7.94
N LEU A 79 -6.14 -11.94 8.95
CA LEU A 79 -6.80 -10.71 9.38
C LEU A 79 -6.58 -9.58 8.38
N LEU A 80 -5.33 -9.43 7.91
CA LEU A 80 -4.93 -8.36 7.00
C LEU A 80 -5.57 -8.53 5.63
N ILE A 81 -5.62 -9.74 5.06
CA ILE A 81 -6.26 -9.96 3.75
C ILE A 81 -7.77 -9.62 3.81
N GLN A 82 -8.44 -10.02 4.90
CA GLN A 82 -9.87 -9.74 5.09
C GLN A 82 -10.14 -8.24 5.27
N ALA A 83 -9.29 -7.55 6.03
CA ALA A 83 -9.44 -6.13 6.33
C ALA A 83 -9.09 -5.23 5.13
N THR A 84 -8.00 -5.53 4.45
CA THR A 84 -7.44 -4.69 3.39
C THR A 84 -8.08 -4.96 2.04
N ARG A 85 -8.63 -6.16 1.81
CA ARG A 85 -9.06 -6.65 0.49
C ARG A 85 -7.97 -6.50 -0.58
N GLY A 86 -6.69 -6.55 -0.17
CA GLY A 86 -5.53 -6.36 -1.03
C GLY A 86 -5.22 -4.91 -1.42
N TYR A 87 -5.83 -3.90 -0.78
CA TYR A 87 -5.46 -2.50 -1.00
C TYR A 87 -4.25 -2.10 -0.16
N ILE A 88 -3.12 -1.82 -0.82
CA ILE A 88 -1.86 -1.38 -0.17
C ILE A 88 -2.07 -0.16 0.74
N GLY A 89 -2.85 0.84 0.30
CA GLY A 89 -3.09 2.02 1.12
C GLY A 89 -3.84 1.73 2.42
N VAL A 90 -4.75 0.74 2.41
CA VAL A 90 -5.46 0.30 3.61
C VAL A 90 -4.53 -0.51 4.51
N LEU A 91 -3.66 -1.34 3.91
CA LEU A 91 -2.63 -2.07 4.64
C LEU A 91 -1.71 -1.12 5.40
N ASP A 92 -1.15 -0.14 4.69
CA ASP A 92 -0.25 0.87 5.25
C ASP A 92 -0.91 1.61 6.42
N GLN A 93 -2.13 2.09 6.23
CA GLN A 93 -2.89 2.77 7.28
C GLN A 93 -3.05 1.91 8.54
N ILE A 94 -3.47 0.65 8.40
CA ILE A 94 -3.69 -0.26 9.53
C ILE A 94 -2.38 -0.53 10.26
N LEU A 95 -1.30 -0.81 9.53
CA LEU A 95 -0.01 -1.18 10.11
C LEU A 95 0.64 0.00 10.83
N CYS A 96 0.63 1.19 10.22
CA CYS A 96 1.16 2.41 10.83
C CYS A 96 0.38 2.79 12.09
N GLU A 97 -0.95 2.74 12.05
CA GLU A 97 -1.79 3.03 13.22
C GLU A 97 -1.54 2.01 14.36
N ALA A 98 -1.40 0.72 14.03
CA ALA A 98 -1.08 -0.31 15.01
C ALA A 98 0.30 -0.12 15.64
N ALA A 99 1.31 0.25 14.84
CA ALA A 99 2.65 0.54 15.34
C ALA A 99 2.66 1.76 16.28
N ILE A 100 2.00 2.85 15.89
CA ILE A 100 1.89 4.06 16.72
C ILE A 100 1.26 3.71 18.07
N ARG A 101 0.17 2.95 18.08
CA ARG A 101 -0.50 2.56 19.32
C ARG A 101 0.31 1.59 20.18
N ALA A 102 1.02 0.65 19.56
CA ALA A 102 1.91 -0.25 20.29
C ALA A 102 2.94 0.57 21.07
N LEU A 103 3.59 1.53 20.41
CA LEU A 103 4.57 2.41 21.03
C LEU A 103 3.97 3.30 22.12
N GLN A 104 2.77 3.86 21.91
CA GLN A 104 2.04 4.63 22.92
C GLN A 104 1.70 3.82 24.17
N LEU A 105 1.45 2.51 24.01
CA LEU A 105 1.19 1.58 25.11
C LEU A 105 2.48 1.03 25.75
N GLY A 106 3.66 1.47 25.29
CA GLY A 106 4.95 0.97 25.78
C GLY A 106 5.29 -0.45 25.30
N GLN A 107 4.63 -0.94 24.25
CA GLN A 107 4.90 -2.22 23.64
C GLN A 107 6.04 -2.09 22.60
N SER A 108 6.90 -3.10 22.53
CA SER A 108 8.02 -3.18 21.58
C SER A 108 7.63 -3.70 20.20
N ARG A 109 6.39 -4.17 20.02
CA ARG A 109 5.89 -4.81 18.80
C ARG A 109 4.35 -4.74 18.72
N ILE A 110 3.80 -4.99 17.54
CA ILE A 110 2.35 -5.14 17.34
C ILE A 110 1.93 -6.56 17.74
N GLU A 111 1.12 -6.67 18.78
CA GLU A 111 0.52 -7.94 19.14
C GLU A 111 -0.81 -8.18 18.39
N LEU A 112 -1.14 -9.46 18.17
CA LEU A 112 -2.36 -9.86 17.46
C LEU A 112 -3.66 -9.24 18.03
N PRO A 113 -3.86 -9.10 19.36
CA PRO A 113 -5.05 -8.44 19.92
C PRO A 113 -5.15 -6.96 19.51
N LEU A 114 -4.02 -6.24 19.54
CA LEU A 114 -3.95 -4.83 19.14
C LEU A 114 -4.25 -4.69 17.63
N LEU A 115 -3.65 -5.55 16.80
CA LEU A 115 -3.90 -5.56 15.36
C LEU A 115 -5.40 -5.76 15.06
N LYS A 116 -6.06 -6.71 15.74
CA LYS A 116 -7.51 -6.93 15.61
C LYS A 116 -8.32 -5.71 16.00
N GLN A 117 -7.94 -5.03 17.07
CA GLN A 117 -8.61 -3.82 17.53
C GLN A 117 -8.52 -2.72 16.47
N VAL A 118 -7.30 -2.43 15.99
CA VAL A 118 -7.07 -1.38 14.97
C VAL A 118 -7.83 -1.69 13.69
N ILE A 119 -7.80 -2.94 13.21
CA ILE A 119 -8.58 -3.36 12.03
C ILE A 119 -10.08 -3.06 12.21
N LYS A 120 -10.63 -3.35 13.39
CA LYS A 120 -12.04 -3.11 13.69
C LYS A 120 -12.39 -1.62 13.65
N GLU A 121 -11.48 -0.75 14.08
CA GLU A 121 -11.69 0.70 14.12
C GLU A 121 -11.46 1.35 12.73
N CYS A 122 -10.43 0.95 12.01
CA CYS A 122 -10.17 1.42 10.65
C CYS A 122 -11.29 1.01 9.69
N SER A 123 -11.84 -0.20 9.82
CA SER A 123 -12.98 -0.64 8.99
C SER A 123 -14.28 0.14 9.22
N LEU A 124 -14.43 0.83 10.36
CA LEU A 124 -15.55 1.74 10.62
C LEU A 124 -15.35 3.12 9.98
N SER A 125 -14.10 3.50 9.69
CA SER A 125 -13.74 4.81 9.13
C SER A 125 -13.80 4.86 7.60
N ILE A 126 -13.89 3.71 6.92
CA ILE A 126 -13.94 3.58 5.45
C ILE A 126 -15.40 3.44 4.96
N LYS A 127 -16.38 4.02 5.68
CA LYS A 127 -17.80 4.06 5.26
C LYS A 127 -18.18 5.40 4.66
#